data_AF-A0A1Z4M2Y8-F1
#
_entry.id   AF-A0A1Z4M2Y8-F1
#
_cell.length_a   1.000
_cell.length_b   1.000
_cell.length_c   1.000
_cell.angle_alpha   90.00
_cell.angle_beta   90.00
_cell.angle_gamma   90.00
#
_symmetry.space_group_name_H-M   'P 1'
#
loop_
_entity.id
_entity.type
_entity.pdbx_description
1 polymer ?
#
loop_
_entity_poly.entity_id
_entity_poly.type
_entity_poly.pdbx_seq_one_letter_code
_entity_poly.pdbx_strand_id
1 'polypeptide(L)'
;MSTRNFKQAYHQLEICMQDFANKNGEIYVPNIAPVRPADYIFIAMQPSLGEWAKDEADAKKTVEEGFRNFVDGFNTMILHFAIRKYLCKDNQTYHLTDLSKAAMKVDDRTEGYDNWYPLLLHEMNLVASPNAKVFAVGAQVFNFLQNKQFPWEDCTQIISYSGQAVRHWDKAIKGHEEEFEKLQDAVTDKAFLNLAETVIESSGMPKEMGKQAFEKLRKSKLTLSRHKLMFNYKLAFEAVDKKYQCLPA
;
A
#
# COMPACT_ATOMS: atom_id res chain seq x y z
N MET A 1 12.48 -18.24 -10.89
CA MET A 1 13.03 -18.28 -9.52
C MET A 1 12.14 -19.20 -8.68
N SER A 2 12.68 -20.12 -7.86
CA SER A 2 11.84 -20.92 -6.96
C SER A 2 11.26 -20.06 -5.83
N THR A 3 10.12 -20.45 -5.24
CA THR A 3 9.51 -19.70 -4.12
C THR A 3 10.45 -19.56 -2.93
N ARG A 4 11.27 -20.59 -2.64
CA ARG A 4 12.27 -20.54 -1.55
C ARG A 4 13.34 -19.49 -1.84
N ASN A 5 13.85 -19.46 -3.07
CA ASN A 5 14.86 -18.50 -3.48
C ASN A 5 14.30 -17.07 -3.48
N PHE A 6 13.04 -16.89 -3.86
CA PHE A 6 12.36 -15.59 -3.83
C PHE A 6 12.26 -15.04 -2.40
N LYS A 7 11.75 -15.84 -1.46
CA LYS A 7 11.63 -15.44 -0.05
C LYS A 7 12.99 -15.10 0.57
N GLN A 8 14.01 -15.89 0.25
CA GLN A 8 15.38 -15.63 0.71
C GLN A 8 15.93 -14.32 0.13
N ALA A 9 15.75 -14.08 -1.17
CA ALA A 9 16.19 -12.85 -1.82
C ALA A 9 15.48 -11.62 -1.22
N TYR A 10 14.17 -11.71 -0.97
CA TYR A 10 13.42 -10.60 -0.36
C TYR A 10 13.87 -10.35 1.07
N HIS A 11 14.10 -11.41 1.86
CA HIS A 11 14.62 -11.26 3.21
C HIS A 11 16.01 -10.60 3.23
N GLN A 12 16.91 -10.94 2.30
CA GLN A 12 18.21 -10.27 2.19
C GLN A 12 18.05 -8.78 1.84
N LEU A 13 17.10 -8.44 0.98
CA LEU A 13 16.80 -7.04 0.68
C LEU A 13 16.27 -6.29 1.91
N GLU A 14 15.40 -6.91 2.72
CA GLU A 14 14.93 -6.31 3.98
C GLU A 14 16.08 -6.03 4.95
N ILE A 15 17.06 -6.94 5.06
CA ILE A 15 18.27 -6.72 5.86
C ILE A 15 19.03 -5.50 5.33
N CYS A 16 19.23 -5.39 4.00
CA CYS A 16 19.89 -4.22 3.41
C CYS A 16 19.14 -2.91 3.69
N MET A 17 17.81 -2.91 3.62
CA MET A 17 16.99 -1.74 3.93
C MET A 17 17.06 -1.36 5.41
N GLN A 18 17.07 -2.35 6.30
CA GLN A 18 17.20 -2.14 7.74
C GLN A 18 18.59 -1.58 8.09
N ASP A 19 19.66 -2.14 7.52
CA ASP A 19 21.03 -1.65 7.70
C ASP A 19 21.18 -0.21 7.17
N PHE A 20 20.54 0.09 6.04
CA PHE A 20 20.50 1.45 5.50
C PHE A 20 19.83 2.41 6.49
N ALA A 21 18.65 2.08 7.00
CA ALA A 21 17.95 2.92 7.97
C ALA A 21 18.80 3.14 9.23
N ASN A 22 19.36 2.06 9.79
CA ASN A 22 20.20 2.11 11.00
C ASN A 22 21.41 3.04 10.82
N LYS A 23 22.09 2.99 9.67
CA LYS A 23 23.23 3.86 9.37
C LYS A 23 22.85 5.34 9.29
N ASN A 24 21.60 5.64 8.95
CA ASN A 24 21.08 7.00 8.83
C ASN A 24 20.29 7.44 10.09
N GLY A 25 20.26 6.63 11.15
CA GLY A 25 19.50 6.92 12.37
C GLY A 25 17.98 6.86 12.18
N GLU A 26 17.50 6.21 11.12
CA GLU A 26 16.09 6.09 10.77
C GLU A 26 15.46 4.82 11.36
N ILE A 27 14.13 4.81 11.53
CA ILE A 27 13.38 3.62 11.97
C ILE A 27 12.86 2.89 10.74
N TYR A 28 13.45 1.74 10.41
CA TYR A 28 12.96 0.88 9.34
C TYR A 28 11.60 0.27 9.70
N VAL A 29 10.60 0.40 8.82
CA VAL A 29 9.30 -0.27 8.96
C VAL A 29 9.14 -1.29 7.83
N PRO A 30 9.10 -2.59 8.15
CA PRO A 30 8.88 -3.62 7.14
C PRO A 30 7.45 -3.59 6.62
N ASN A 31 7.29 -3.85 5.32
CA ASN A 31 5.98 -4.07 4.69
C ASN A 31 5.59 -5.54 4.77
N ILE A 32 4.35 -5.87 4.37
CA ILE A 32 3.96 -7.27 4.18
C ILE A 32 4.89 -7.90 3.13
N ALA A 33 5.61 -8.96 3.50
CA ALA A 33 6.52 -9.63 2.59
C ALA A 33 5.74 -10.34 1.48
N PRO A 34 6.07 -10.14 0.20
CA PRO A 34 5.45 -10.86 -0.89
C PRO A 34 5.84 -12.34 -0.83
N VAL A 35 4.90 -13.22 -1.18
CA VAL A 35 5.16 -14.67 -1.25
C VAL A 35 5.65 -15.15 -2.62
N ARG A 36 5.45 -14.30 -3.64
CA ARG A 36 5.83 -14.49 -5.04
C ARG A 36 5.85 -13.13 -5.75
N PRO A 37 6.38 -13.04 -6.99
CA PRO A 37 6.27 -11.82 -7.78
C PRO A 37 4.82 -11.33 -7.93
N ALA A 38 4.63 -10.03 -7.81
CA ALA A 38 3.37 -9.33 -7.82
C ALA A 38 2.99 -8.85 -9.22
N ASP A 39 1.70 -8.96 -9.54
CA ASP A 39 1.10 -8.48 -10.79
C ASP A 39 0.78 -6.99 -10.72
N TYR A 40 0.58 -6.48 -9.50
CA TYR A 40 0.32 -5.07 -9.24
C TYR A 40 1.22 -4.57 -8.11
N ILE A 41 1.86 -3.44 -8.28
CA ILE A 41 2.71 -2.84 -7.25
C ILE A 41 2.23 -1.42 -6.96
N PHE A 42 2.08 -1.08 -5.68
CA PHE A 42 1.65 0.23 -5.25
C PHE A 42 2.77 0.87 -4.44
N ILE A 43 3.21 2.04 -4.87
CA ILE A 43 4.29 2.79 -4.23
C ILE A 43 3.65 3.97 -3.53
N ALA A 44 3.62 3.93 -2.20
CA ALA A 44 3.29 5.04 -1.34
C ALA A 44 4.55 5.84 -1.00
N MET A 45 4.43 6.81 -0.11
CA MET A 45 5.50 7.77 0.13
C MET A 45 6.46 7.27 1.22
N GLN A 46 5.97 7.11 2.44
CA GLN A 46 6.73 6.58 3.57
C GLN A 46 5.77 6.21 4.70
N PRO A 47 6.17 5.31 5.62
CA PRO A 47 5.45 5.09 6.87
C PRO A 47 5.40 6.38 7.70
N SER A 48 4.20 6.76 8.15
CA SER A 48 4.06 7.74 9.23
C SER A 48 4.08 7.00 10.57
N LEU A 49 4.67 7.58 11.63
CA LEU A 49 4.49 7.04 13.00
C LEU A 49 3.02 6.95 13.42
N GLY A 50 2.19 7.87 12.91
CA GLY A 50 0.73 7.78 13.00
C GLY A 50 0.22 7.52 14.42
N GLU A 51 -0.76 6.60 14.53
CA GLU A 51 -1.35 6.17 15.81
C GLU A 51 -0.78 4.83 16.31
N TRP A 52 0.15 4.21 15.58
CA TRP A 52 0.70 2.90 15.94
C TRP A 52 1.91 3.00 16.88
N ALA A 53 2.52 4.17 16.99
CA ALA A 53 3.59 4.44 17.96
C ALA A 53 3.46 5.86 18.53
N LYS A 54 3.74 6.01 19.84
CA LYS A 54 3.69 7.29 20.55
C LYS A 54 4.94 8.14 20.34
N ASP A 55 6.08 7.48 20.24
CA ASP A 55 7.40 8.08 20.09
C ASP A 55 8.34 7.11 19.38
N GLU A 56 9.60 7.50 19.19
CA GLU A 56 10.59 6.68 18.49
C GLU A 56 10.95 5.37 19.22
N ALA A 57 10.93 5.36 20.55
CA ALA A 57 11.27 4.16 21.32
C ALA A 57 10.14 3.13 21.22
N ASP A 58 8.90 3.60 21.34
CA ASP A 58 7.69 2.78 21.12
C ASP A 58 7.62 2.26 19.69
N ALA A 59 8.02 3.07 18.71
CA ALA A 59 8.06 2.68 17.30
C ALA A 59 9.08 1.56 17.04
N LYS A 60 10.31 1.69 17.54
CA LYS A 60 11.35 0.65 17.43
C LYS A 60 10.88 -0.66 18.05
N LYS A 61 10.35 -0.59 19.28
CA LYS A 61 9.82 -1.76 19.97
C LYS A 61 8.68 -2.42 19.19
N THR A 62 7.75 -1.64 18.66
CA THR A 62 6.59 -2.16 17.91
C THR A 62 7.03 -2.85 16.62
N VAL A 63 8.04 -2.31 15.92
CA VAL A 63 8.65 -2.96 14.75
C VAL A 63 9.34 -4.27 15.15
N GLU A 64 10.15 -4.26 16.21
CA GLU A 64 10.85 -5.45 16.73
C GLU A 64 9.87 -6.57 17.13
N GLU A 65 8.72 -6.21 17.69
CA GLU A 65 7.64 -7.14 18.03
C GLU A 65 6.95 -7.72 16.80
N GLY A 66 7.21 -7.21 15.59
CA GLY A 66 6.73 -7.79 14.35
C GLY A 66 5.65 -6.99 13.63
N PHE A 67 5.51 -5.69 13.92
CA PHE A 67 4.63 -4.80 13.18
C PHE A 67 4.95 -4.79 11.67
N ARG A 68 3.92 -4.59 10.86
CA ARG A 68 4.03 -4.46 9.40
C ARG A 68 3.25 -3.25 8.93
N ASN A 69 3.86 -2.48 8.02
CA ASN A 69 3.21 -1.33 7.42
C ASN A 69 1.94 -1.75 6.65
N PHE A 70 1.04 -0.79 6.44
CA PHE A 70 -0.26 -0.92 5.75
C PHE A 70 -1.35 -1.75 6.45
N VAL A 71 -1.05 -2.43 7.57
CA VAL A 71 -2.01 -3.32 8.23
C VAL A 71 -2.86 -2.64 9.32
N ASP A 72 -2.35 -1.61 10.00
CA ASP A 72 -3.00 -0.98 11.16
C ASP A 72 -3.89 0.24 10.82
N GLY A 73 -3.99 0.61 9.54
CA GLY A 73 -4.75 1.79 9.10
C GLY A 73 -6.09 1.44 8.42
N PHE A 74 -7.17 2.14 8.77
CA PHE A 74 -8.46 1.94 8.09
C PHE A 74 -8.38 2.30 6.60
N ASN A 75 -7.73 3.43 6.27
CA ASN A 75 -7.66 3.86 4.87
C ASN A 75 -6.66 3.03 4.04
N THR A 76 -5.61 2.47 4.65
CA THR A 76 -4.75 1.49 3.98
C THR A 76 -5.50 0.18 3.77
N MET A 77 -6.38 -0.21 4.71
CA MET A 77 -7.25 -1.36 4.52
C MET A 77 -8.31 -1.16 3.42
N ILE A 78 -8.79 0.07 3.19
CA ILE A 78 -9.60 0.40 2.01
C ILE A 78 -8.82 0.16 0.71
N LEU A 79 -7.53 0.50 0.67
CA LEU A 79 -6.68 0.20 -0.48
C LEU A 79 -6.57 -1.32 -0.68
N HIS A 80 -6.26 -2.10 0.36
CA HIS A 80 -6.23 -3.56 0.29
C HIS A 80 -7.55 -4.15 -0.24
N PHE A 81 -8.69 -3.66 0.28
CA PHE A 81 -10.02 -4.07 -0.16
C PHE A 81 -10.25 -3.75 -1.63
N ALA A 82 -10.00 -2.51 -2.06
CA ALA A 82 -10.24 -2.10 -3.43
C ALA A 82 -9.36 -2.88 -4.41
N ILE A 83 -8.09 -3.13 -4.07
CA ILE A 83 -7.19 -3.93 -4.89
C ILE A 83 -7.73 -5.34 -5.07
N ARG A 84 -8.12 -6.01 -3.98
CA ARG A 84 -8.65 -7.38 -4.05
C ARG A 84 -10.00 -7.47 -4.75
N LYS A 85 -10.88 -6.47 -4.54
CA LYS A 85 -12.26 -6.52 -5.05
C LYS A 85 -12.37 -6.09 -6.51
N TYR A 86 -11.58 -5.11 -6.94
CA TYR A 86 -11.77 -4.43 -8.23
C TYR A 86 -10.58 -4.53 -9.19
N LEU A 87 -9.43 -5.07 -8.75
CA LEU A 87 -8.23 -5.16 -9.59
C LEU A 87 -7.71 -6.60 -9.74
N CYS A 88 -7.47 -7.29 -8.62
CA CYS A 88 -6.90 -8.63 -8.66
C CYS A 88 -7.94 -9.68 -9.05
N LYS A 89 -7.57 -10.55 -9.98
CA LYS A 89 -8.19 -11.87 -10.17
C LYS A 89 -7.65 -12.85 -9.11
N ASP A 90 -8.33 -13.98 -8.91
CA ASP A 90 -8.00 -14.97 -7.86
C ASP A 90 -6.54 -15.47 -7.92
N ASN A 91 -5.97 -15.56 -9.12
CA ASN A 91 -4.59 -15.98 -9.34
C ASN A 91 -3.58 -14.83 -9.39
N GLN A 92 -3.98 -13.59 -9.09
CA GLN A 92 -3.12 -12.41 -9.12
C GLN A 92 -2.74 -11.93 -7.71
N THR A 93 -1.54 -11.38 -7.58
CA THR A 93 -1.02 -10.81 -6.33
C THR A 93 -0.64 -9.35 -6.50
N TYR A 94 -0.55 -8.65 -5.37
CA TYR A 94 -0.03 -7.31 -5.33
C TYR A 94 1.01 -7.15 -4.23
N HIS A 95 1.81 -6.08 -4.35
CA HIS A 95 2.77 -5.63 -3.35
C HIS A 95 2.50 -4.17 -3.00
N LEU A 96 2.52 -3.83 -1.71
CA LEU A 96 2.48 -2.44 -1.24
C LEU A 96 3.88 -2.06 -0.75
N THR A 97 4.40 -0.97 -1.30
CA THR A 97 5.70 -0.41 -0.95
C THR A 97 5.66 1.10 -0.75
N ASP A 98 6.78 1.68 -0.37
CA ASP A 98 6.98 3.10 -0.10
C ASP A 98 8.26 3.58 -0.80
N LEU A 99 8.35 4.87 -1.15
CA LEU A 99 9.59 5.48 -1.61
C LEU A 99 10.70 5.38 -0.55
N SER A 100 10.34 5.54 0.72
CA SER A 100 11.21 5.35 1.87
C SER A 100 10.57 4.40 2.88
N LYS A 101 11.38 3.52 3.48
CA LYS A 101 10.93 2.63 4.56
C LYS A 101 11.13 3.25 5.94
N ALA A 102 11.65 4.47 6.01
CA ALA A 102 11.87 5.18 7.26
C ALA A 102 10.55 5.73 7.83
N ALA A 103 10.22 5.35 9.06
CA ALA A 103 9.13 5.97 9.78
C ALA A 103 9.46 7.43 10.08
N MET A 104 8.57 8.35 9.74
CA MET A 104 8.74 9.77 10.08
C MET A 104 7.51 10.34 10.76
N LYS A 105 7.72 11.36 11.60
CA LYS A 105 6.66 12.27 12.02
C LYS A 105 6.19 13.09 10.82
N VAL A 106 4.93 13.48 10.83
CA VAL A 106 4.34 14.24 9.71
C VAL A 106 4.97 15.64 9.59
N ASP A 107 5.41 16.21 10.71
CA ASP A 107 5.92 17.59 10.79
C ASP A 107 7.41 17.73 10.47
N ASP A 108 8.18 16.62 10.46
CA ASP A 108 9.64 16.60 10.31
C ASP A 108 10.09 16.10 8.91
N ARG A 109 9.23 16.22 7.90
CA ARG A 109 9.51 15.67 6.56
C ARG A 109 10.62 16.47 5.86
N THR A 110 11.85 16.02 6.03
CA THR A 110 12.96 16.31 5.10
C THR A 110 13.09 15.11 4.16
N GLU A 111 12.84 15.31 2.87
CA GLU A 111 12.68 14.20 1.93
C GLU A 111 14.04 13.58 1.57
N GLY A 112 14.38 12.46 2.22
CA GLY A 112 15.56 11.63 1.92
C GLY A 112 15.34 10.60 0.81
N TYR A 113 14.32 10.78 -0.05
CA TYR A 113 13.90 9.77 -1.03
C TYR A 113 14.98 9.40 -2.04
N ASP A 114 15.86 10.34 -2.37
CA ASP A 114 16.97 10.10 -3.28
C ASP A 114 17.90 8.99 -2.78
N ASN A 115 18.10 8.90 -1.46
CA ASN A 115 18.95 7.86 -0.87
C ASN A 115 18.25 6.51 -0.79
N TRP A 116 16.91 6.51 -0.67
CA TRP A 116 16.09 5.29 -0.64
C TRP A 116 15.78 4.74 -2.04
N TYR A 117 15.78 5.58 -3.06
CA TYR A 117 15.37 5.23 -4.43
C TYR A 117 16.13 4.03 -5.03
N PRO A 118 17.46 3.87 -4.86
CA PRO A 118 18.16 2.67 -5.32
C PRO A 118 17.65 1.37 -4.68
N LEU A 119 17.27 1.41 -3.39
CA LEU A 119 16.70 0.27 -2.69
C LEU A 119 15.28 -0.05 -3.16
N LEU A 120 14.48 0.98 -3.48
CA LEU A 120 13.19 0.81 -4.14
C LEU A 120 13.36 0.12 -5.50
N LEU A 121 14.31 0.56 -6.33
CA LEU A 121 14.56 -0.09 -7.64
C LEU A 121 14.97 -1.56 -7.47
N HIS A 122 15.78 -1.88 -6.47
CA HIS A 122 16.12 -3.27 -6.15
C HIS A 122 14.86 -4.06 -5.74
N GLU A 123 14.01 -3.51 -4.89
CA GLU A 123 12.73 -4.12 -4.51
C GLU A 123 11.86 -4.38 -5.74
N MET A 124 11.65 -3.38 -6.58
CA MET A 124 10.83 -3.48 -7.78
C MET A 124 11.34 -4.57 -8.74
N ASN A 125 12.65 -4.61 -9.00
CA ASN A 125 13.27 -5.64 -9.85
C ASN A 125 13.10 -7.06 -9.29
N LEU A 126 13.05 -7.19 -7.96
CA LEU A 126 12.84 -8.47 -7.31
C LEU A 126 11.36 -8.88 -7.33
N VAL A 127 10.46 -7.97 -6.98
CA VAL A 127 9.05 -8.27 -6.68
C VAL A 127 8.12 -8.15 -7.87
N ALA A 128 8.50 -7.47 -8.95
CA ALA A 128 7.66 -7.34 -10.14
C ALA A 128 7.59 -8.65 -10.93
N SER A 129 6.37 -9.07 -11.28
CA SER A 129 6.19 -10.00 -12.40
C SER A 129 6.54 -9.30 -13.72
N PRO A 130 6.82 -10.05 -14.81
CA PRO A 130 7.23 -9.45 -16.10
C PRO A 130 6.26 -8.40 -16.66
N ASN A 131 4.97 -8.52 -16.33
CA ASN A 131 3.91 -7.62 -16.81
C ASN A 131 3.31 -6.78 -15.66
N ALA A 132 4.05 -6.62 -14.56
CA ALA A 132 3.55 -5.92 -13.39
C ALA A 132 3.12 -4.49 -13.74
N LYS A 133 1.93 -4.11 -13.25
CA LYS A 133 1.44 -2.72 -13.36
C LYS A 133 1.75 -1.98 -12.07
N VAL A 134 2.26 -0.76 -12.21
CA VAL A 134 2.74 0.03 -11.08
C VAL A 134 1.83 1.23 -10.85
N PHE A 135 1.49 1.46 -9.59
CA PHE A 135 0.65 2.57 -9.17
C PHE A 135 1.41 3.46 -8.18
N ALA A 136 1.46 4.75 -8.45
CA ALA A 136 1.95 5.75 -7.52
C ALA A 136 0.79 6.27 -6.65
N VAL A 137 0.87 6.09 -5.34
CA VAL A 137 -0.18 6.47 -4.39
C VAL A 137 -0.02 7.94 -4.00
N GLY A 138 -0.65 8.83 -4.77
CA GLY A 138 -0.62 10.27 -4.59
C GLY A 138 0.31 10.99 -5.57
N ALA A 139 0.02 12.28 -5.79
CA ALA A 139 0.71 13.11 -6.78
C ALA A 139 2.20 13.31 -6.47
N GLN A 140 2.56 13.41 -5.19
CA GLN A 140 3.95 13.60 -4.78
C GLN A 140 4.82 12.40 -5.16
N VAL A 141 4.34 11.19 -4.88
CA VAL A 141 5.05 9.96 -5.27
C VAL A 141 5.16 9.86 -6.78
N PHE A 142 4.06 10.14 -7.50
CA PHE A 142 4.06 10.11 -8.96
C PHE A 142 5.08 11.09 -9.55
N ASN A 143 5.07 12.35 -9.11
CA ASN A 143 5.99 13.37 -9.58
C ASN A 143 7.45 13.03 -9.27
N PHE A 144 7.73 12.49 -8.09
CA PHE A 144 9.08 12.01 -7.74
C PHE A 144 9.55 10.93 -8.72
N LEU A 145 8.72 9.91 -8.97
CA LEU A 145 9.06 8.82 -9.89
C LEU A 145 9.25 9.32 -11.33
N GLN A 146 8.39 10.24 -11.81
CA GLN A 146 8.54 10.86 -13.13
C GLN A 146 9.86 11.63 -13.25
N ASN A 147 10.20 12.43 -12.24
CA ASN A 147 11.46 13.20 -12.21
C ASN A 147 12.70 12.29 -12.19
N LYS A 148 12.59 11.11 -11.59
CA LYS A 148 13.65 10.09 -11.57
C LYS A 148 13.68 9.20 -12.81
N GLN A 149 12.83 9.49 -13.82
CA GLN A 149 12.71 8.68 -15.03
C GLN A 149 12.47 7.20 -14.68
N PHE A 150 11.52 6.96 -13.78
CA PHE A 150 11.23 5.62 -13.25
C PHE A 150 11.04 4.60 -14.38
N PRO A 151 11.72 3.44 -14.34
CA PRO A 151 11.87 2.59 -15.52
C PRO A 151 10.63 1.76 -15.88
N TRP A 152 9.55 1.84 -15.09
CA TRP A 152 8.26 1.26 -15.45
C TRP A 152 7.42 2.27 -16.23
N GLU A 153 7.33 2.08 -17.54
CA GLU A 153 6.66 3.00 -18.48
C GLU A 153 5.19 3.28 -18.11
N ASP A 154 4.47 2.28 -17.62
CA ASP A 154 3.03 2.36 -17.29
C ASP A 154 2.77 2.68 -15.80
N CYS A 155 3.52 3.61 -15.20
CA CYS A 155 3.23 4.05 -13.84
C CYS A 155 1.94 4.90 -13.80
N THR A 156 0.92 4.43 -13.08
CA THR A 156 -0.39 5.11 -12.98
C THR A 156 -0.51 5.84 -11.65
N GLN A 157 -0.83 7.13 -11.67
CA GLN A 157 -1.16 7.85 -10.43
C GLN A 157 -2.55 7.44 -9.93
N ILE A 158 -2.64 7.11 -8.63
CA ILE A 158 -3.92 7.00 -7.91
C ILE A 158 -3.99 7.99 -6.77
N ILE A 159 -5.19 8.20 -6.25
CA ILE A 159 -5.39 9.14 -5.14
C ILE A 159 -4.72 8.64 -3.86
N SER A 160 -4.25 9.56 -3.01
CA SER A 160 -3.70 9.18 -1.70
C SER A 160 -4.83 8.80 -0.74
N TYR A 161 -4.57 7.79 0.11
CA TYR A 161 -5.41 7.42 1.25
C TYR A 161 -5.26 8.36 2.47
N SER A 162 -4.36 9.35 2.40
CA SER A 162 -4.17 10.35 3.47
C SER A 162 -5.44 11.17 3.69
N GLY A 163 -5.73 11.51 4.95
CA GLY A 163 -6.82 12.43 5.29
C GLY A 163 -6.69 13.82 4.63
N GLN A 164 -5.48 14.23 4.28
CA GLN A 164 -5.23 15.48 3.55
C GLN A 164 -5.81 15.46 2.12
N ALA A 165 -6.05 14.26 1.56
CA ALA A 165 -6.60 14.09 0.23
C ALA A 165 -8.13 14.06 0.18
N VAL A 166 -8.84 14.13 1.33
CA VAL A 166 -10.31 14.00 1.42
C VAL A 166 -11.05 14.93 0.44
N ARG A 167 -10.60 16.19 0.32
CA ARG A 167 -11.19 17.17 -0.62
C ARG A 167 -11.14 16.76 -2.09
N HIS A 168 -10.24 15.85 -2.44
CA HIS A 168 -10.08 15.33 -3.79
C HIS A 168 -10.96 14.11 -4.05
N TRP A 169 -11.37 13.37 -3.00
CA TRP A 169 -12.20 12.17 -3.15
C TRP A 169 -13.58 12.50 -3.72
N ASP A 170 -14.13 13.67 -3.37
CA ASP A 170 -15.43 14.15 -3.87
C ASP A 170 -15.44 14.37 -5.40
N LYS A 171 -14.30 14.74 -5.99
CA LYS A 171 -14.23 15.11 -7.40
C LYS A 171 -14.54 13.93 -8.34
N ALA A 172 -14.19 12.71 -7.93
CA ALA A 172 -14.39 11.51 -8.77
C ALA A 172 -15.85 11.02 -8.80
N ILE A 173 -16.70 11.53 -7.90
CA ILE A 173 -18.12 11.16 -7.86
C ILE A 173 -18.92 11.97 -8.88
N LYS A 174 -18.46 13.19 -9.18
CA LYS A 174 -19.15 14.08 -10.11
C LYS A 174 -19.26 13.41 -11.49
N GLY A 175 -20.48 13.14 -11.94
CA GLY A 175 -20.77 12.43 -13.19
C GLY A 175 -20.80 10.90 -13.06
N HIS A 176 -20.65 10.37 -11.85
CA HIS A 176 -20.70 8.94 -11.53
C HIS A 176 -21.58 8.67 -10.29
N GLU A 177 -22.54 9.53 -10.00
CA GLU A 177 -23.35 9.51 -8.78
C GLU A 177 -24.11 8.19 -8.63
N GLU A 178 -24.75 7.70 -9.69
CA GLU A 178 -25.48 6.42 -9.66
C GLU A 178 -24.55 5.21 -9.43
N GLU A 179 -23.36 5.23 -10.01
CA GLU A 179 -22.37 4.16 -9.79
C GLU A 179 -21.82 4.19 -8.37
N PHE A 180 -21.66 5.38 -7.81
CA PHE A 180 -21.25 5.57 -6.43
C PHE A 180 -22.31 5.05 -5.46
N GLU A 181 -23.60 5.38 -5.66
CA GLU A 181 -24.71 4.85 -4.85
C GLU A 181 -24.74 3.31 -4.90
N LYS A 182 -24.62 2.72 -6.09
CA LYS A 182 -24.54 1.26 -6.25
C LYS A 182 -23.35 0.65 -5.49
N LEU A 183 -22.20 1.33 -5.45
CA LEU A 183 -21.06 0.87 -4.65
C LEU A 183 -21.40 0.89 -3.16
N GLN A 184 -22.02 1.97 -2.67
CA GLN A 184 -22.37 2.10 -1.26
C GLN A 184 -23.31 0.99 -0.81
N ASP A 185 -24.31 0.64 -1.63
CA ASP A 185 -25.25 -0.43 -1.33
C ASP A 185 -24.60 -1.82 -1.39
N ALA A 186 -23.62 -2.00 -2.26
CA ALA A 186 -22.95 -3.29 -2.46
C ALA A 186 -21.86 -3.61 -1.42
N VAL A 187 -21.18 -2.58 -0.88
CA VAL A 187 -20.06 -2.76 0.05
C VAL A 187 -20.55 -2.73 1.49
N THR A 188 -20.60 -3.90 2.12
CA THR A 188 -20.98 -4.03 3.53
C THR A 188 -19.77 -3.98 4.47
N ASP A 189 -19.96 -3.50 5.70
CA ASP A 189 -18.94 -3.57 6.77
C ASP A 189 -18.46 -5.02 6.96
N LYS A 190 -19.36 -6.00 6.86
CA LYS A 190 -19.02 -7.43 6.98
C LYS A 190 -18.04 -7.88 5.88
N ALA A 191 -18.31 -7.54 4.61
CA ALA A 191 -17.44 -7.91 3.51
C ALA A 191 -16.06 -7.24 3.64
N PHE A 192 -16.04 -5.98 4.08
CA PHE A 192 -14.81 -5.25 4.36
C PHE A 192 -13.98 -5.89 5.48
N LEU A 193 -14.61 -6.20 6.62
CA LEU A 193 -13.94 -6.80 7.77
C LEU A 193 -13.42 -8.22 7.48
N ASN A 194 -14.18 -9.05 6.76
CA ASN A 194 -13.71 -10.39 6.37
C ASN A 194 -12.41 -10.33 5.55
N LEU A 195 -12.32 -9.35 4.63
CA LEU A 195 -11.11 -9.16 3.86
C LEU A 195 -9.95 -8.61 4.71
N ALA A 196 -10.26 -7.69 5.63
CA ALA A 196 -9.27 -7.15 6.56
C ALA A 196 -8.64 -8.24 7.43
N GLU A 197 -9.46 -9.15 7.96
CA GLU A 197 -8.99 -10.31 8.71
C GLU A 197 -8.02 -11.16 7.87
N THR A 198 -8.38 -11.47 6.63
CA THR A 198 -7.52 -12.23 5.70
C THR A 198 -6.17 -11.54 5.47
N VAL A 199 -6.17 -10.21 5.28
CA VAL A 199 -4.93 -9.44 5.08
C VAL A 199 -4.07 -9.48 6.33
N ILE A 200 -4.66 -9.28 7.51
CA ILE A 200 -3.96 -9.33 8.80
C ILE A 200 -3.35 -10.71 9.04
N GLU A 201 -4.11 -11.79 8.84
CA GLU A 201 -3.63 -13.16 9.03
C GLU A 201 -2.47 -13.51 8.08
N SER A 202 -2.52 -13.02 6.85
CA SER A 202 -1.48 -13.25 5.84
C SER A 202 -0.27 -12.32 5.96
N SER A 203 -0.33 -11.28 6.82
CA SER A 203 0.71 -10.26 6.93
C SER A 203 2.02 -10.74 7.55
N GLY A 204 1.97 -11.86 8.29
CA GLY A 204 3.08 -12.35 9.10
C GLY A 204 3.25 -11.60 10.44
N MET A 205 2.34 -10.71 10.80
CA MET A 205 2.31 -10.09 12.14
C MET A 205 1.98 -11.14 13.22
N PRO A 206 2.49 -10.97 14.47
CA PRO A 206 2.09 -11.82 15.59
C PRO A 206 0.59 -11.77 15.83
N LYS A 207 0.02 -12.91 16.23
CA LYS A 207 -1.44 -13.09 16.40
C LYS A 207 -2.10 -12.03 17.28
N GLU A 208 -1.49 -11.70 18.42
CA GLU A 208 -2.07 -10.71 19.34
C GLU A 208 -2.03 -9.29 18.76
N MET A 209 -0.97 -8.94 18.04
CA MET A 209 -0.86 -7.65 17.35
C MET A 209 -1.88 -7.56 16.20
N GLY A 210 -2.03 -8.63 15.42
CA GLY A 210 -3.06 -8.73 14.39
C GLY A 210 -4.48 -8.60 14.94
N LYS A 211 -4.77 -9.25 16.07
CA LYS A 211 -6.05 -9.11 16.78
C LYS A 211 -6.31 -7.68 17.22
N GLN A 212 -5.30 -6.98 17.74
CA GLN A 212 -5.45 -5.57 18.12
C GLN A 212 -5.73 -4.68 16.92
N ALA A 213 -5.00 -4.84 15.81
CA ALA A 213 -5.25 -4.12 14.56
C ALA A 213 -6.68 -4.37 14.05
N PHE A 214 -7.13 -5.63 14.05
CA PHE A 214 -8.48 -5.99 13.63
C PHE A 214 -9.56 -5.37 14.53
N GLU A 215 -9.37 -5.37 15.85
CA GLU A 215 -10.30 -4.76 16.79
C GLU A 215 -10.42 -3.24 16.60
N LYS A 216 -9.32 -2.54 16.25
CA LYS A 216 -9.38 -1.11 15.87
C LYS A 216 -10.25 -0.90 14.62
N LEU A 217 -10.11 -1.77 13.61
CA LEU A 217 -10.92 -1.72 12.39
C LEU A 217 -12.40 -2.00 12.70
N ARG A 218 -12.69 -3.00 13.53
CA ARG A 218 -14.06 -3.39 13.91
C ARG A 218 -14.80 -2.29 14.68
N LYS A 219 -14.09 -1.50 15.48
CA LYS A 219 -14.65 -0.33 16.20
C LYS A 219 -14.89 0.87 15.28
N SER A 220 -14.28 0.86 14.10
CA SER A 220 -14.43 1.88 13.07
C SER A 220 -15.55 1.51 12.08
N LYS A 221 -16.03 2.46 11.26
CA LYS A 221 -17.13 2.24 10.31
C LYS A 221 -16.80 2.66 8.88
N LEU A 222 -17.40 2.04 7.87
CA LEU A 222 -17.37 2.59 6.51
C LEU A 222 -18.22 3.88 6.44
N THR A 223 -17.57 5.02 6.69
CA THR A 223 -18.21 6.34 6.55
C THR A 223 -18.43 6.70 5.08
N LEU A 224 -19.25 7.72 4.80
CA LEU A 224 -19.41 8.24 3.44
C LEU A 224 -18.06 8.55 2.79
N SER A 225 -17.19 9.30 3.48
CA SER A 225 -15.85 9.65 2.99
C SER A 225 -15.00 8.42 2.62
N ARG A 226 -15.10 7.34 3.39
CA ARG A 226 -14.40 6.07 3.12
C ARG A 226 -14.94 5.35 1.89
N HIS A 227 -16.24 5.40 1.65
CA HIS A 227 -16.81 4.92 0.38
C HIS A 227 -16.31 5.76 -0.80
N LYS A 228 -16.18 7.08 -0.65
CA LYS A 228 -15.64 7.95 -1.71
C LYS A 228 -14.21 7.55 -2.07
N LEU A 229 -13.36 7.34 -1.07
CA LEU A 229 -12.00 6.84 -1.29
C LEU A 229 -12.01 5.50 -2.05
N MET A 230 -12.84 4.55 -1.60
CA MET A 230 -12.98 3.25 -2.26
C MET A 230 -13.44 3.36 -3.71
N PHE A 231 -14.38 4.27 -3.99
CA PHE A 231 -14.89 4.52 -5.33
C PHE A 231 -13.82 5.12 -6.26
N ASN A 232 -12.98 6.03 -5.75
CA ASN A 232 -11.84 6.55 -6.50
C ASN A 232 -10.90 5.41 -6.93
N TYR A 233 -10.63 4.45 -6.04
CA TYR A 233 -9.81 3.28 -6.39
C TYR A 233 -10.50 2.36 -7.39
N LYS A 234 -11.80 2.08 -7.22
CA LYS A 234 -12.57 1.30 -8.19
C LYS A 234 -12.45 1.87 -9.60
N LEU A 235 -12.71 3.17 -9.77
CA LEU A 235 -12.63 3.82 -11.09
C LEU A 235 -11.22 3.72 -11.69
N ALA A 236 -10.18 3.96 -10.88
CA ALA A 236 -8.79 3.85 -11.34
C ALA A 236 -8.44 2.43 -11.79
N PHE A 237 -8.90 1.41 -11.05
CA PHE A 237 -8.58 0.01 -11.33
C PHE A 237 -9.35 -0.54 -12.52
N GLU A 238 -10.61 -0.17 -12.68
CA GLU A 238 -11.40 -0.56 -13.86
C GLU A 238 -10.90 0.12 -15.15
N ALA A 239 -10.36 1.33 -15.05
CA ALA A 239 -9.73 1.99 -16.21
C ALA A 239 -8.48 1.24 -16.70
N VAL A 240 -7.72 0.65 -15.78
CA VAL A 240 -6.57 -0.20 -16.11
C VAL A 240 -7.02 -1.45 -16.84
N ASP A 241 -8.03 -2.18 -16.34
CA ASP A 241 -8.52 -3.39 -17.00
C ASP A 241 -9.02 -3.10 -18.44
N LYS A 242 -9.75 -1.99 -18.64
CA LYS A 242 -10.19 -1.54 -19.96
C LYS A 242 -9.03 -1.22 -20.92
N LYS A 243 -7.95 -0.60 -20.43
CA LYS A 243 -6.77 -0.27 -21.24
C LYS A 243 -6.12 -1.52 -21.85
N TYR A 244 -6.12 -2.64 -21.12
CA TYR A 244 -5.40 -3.86 -21.52
C TYR A 244 -6.29 -4.93 -22.17
N GLN A 245 -7.62 -4.80 -22.14
CA GLN A 245 -8.53 -5.66 -22.90
C GLN A 245 -8.59 -5.31 -24.39
N CYS A 246 -8.12 -4.13 -24.80
CA CYS A 246 -8.14 -3.66 -26.19
C CYS A 246 -6.84 -3.93 -26.98
N LEU A 247 -5.86 -4.65 -26.41
CA LEU A 247 -4.65 -5.03 -27.13
C LEU A 247 -4.81 -6.47 -27.67
N PRO A 248 -4.62 -6.71 -28.99
CA PRO A 248 -4.65 -8.07 -29.53
C PRO A 248 -3.53 -8.90 -28.89
N ALA A 249 -3.87 -10.15 -28.57
CA ALA A 249 -2.97 -11.15 -27.98
C ALA A 249 -1.80 -11.52 -28.91
#